data_AF-A0A952UQM5-F1
#
_entry.id   AF-A0A952UQM5-F1
#
_cell.length_a   1.000
_cell.length_b   1.000
_cell.length_c   1.000
_cell.angle_alpha   90.00
_cell.angle_beta   90.00
_cell.angle_gamma   90.00
#
_symmetry.space_group_name_H-M   'P 1'
#
loop_
_entity.id
_entity.type
_entity.pdbx_description
1 polymer ?
#
loop_
_entity_poly.entity_id
_entity_poly.type
_entity_poly.pdbx_seq_one_letter_code
_entity_poly.pdbx_strand_id
1 'polypeptide(L)'
;MRLLMTQARVELSDDETPVSVEWDAPAGLPSPAPKGAPARRAPRRPLPPRRVVNVIDRWRCAGRWWEARELRRGYYLLELDDGAQLELFREGDTWWVARTTD
;
A
#
# COMPACT_ATOMS: atom_id res chain seq x y z
N MET A 1 11.97 5.51 1.36
CA MET A 1 10.64 4.95 1.69
C MET A 1 9.79 6.00 2.39
N ARG A 2 8.62 6.34 1.83
CA ARG A 2 7.62 7.26 2.39
C ARG A 2 6.53 6.48 3.12
N LEU A 3 6.15 6.93 4.33
CA LEU A 3 5.03 6.36 5.09
C LEU A 3 3.68 6.77 4.47
N LEU A 4 2.77 5.80 4.32
CA LEU A 4 1.42 6.02 3.79
C LEU A 4 0.33 5.64 4.79
N MET A 5 0.39 4.41 5.32
CA MET A 5 -0.64 3.84 6.22
C MET A 5 -2.06 4.01 5.64
N THR A 6 -2.25 3.55 4.42
CA THR A 6 -3.54 3.60 3.72
C THR A 6 -4.06 2.19 3.43
N GLN A 7 -5.37 2.01 3.42
CA GLN A 7 -5.97 0.72 3.13
C GLN A 7 -5.74 0.34 1.66
N ALA A 8 -5.49 -0.94 1.43
CA ALA A 8 -5.25 -1.50 0.12
C ALA A 8 -6.29 -2.57 -0.22
N ARG A 9 -6.53 -2.76 -1.52
CA ARG A 9 -7.05 -4.01 -2.05
C ARG A 9 -5.88 -4.80 -2.60
N VAL A 10 -5.85 -6.08 -2.28
CA VAL A 10 -4.77 -6.99 -2.66
C VAL A 10 -5.41 -8.20 -3.30
N GLU A 11 -4.98 -8.50 -4.52
CA GLU A 11 -5.27 -9.77 -5.16
C GLU A 11 -4.18 -10.76 -4.78
N LEU A 12 -4.59 -11.97 -4.43
CA LEU A 12 -3.71 -13.06 -4.03
C LEU A 12 -3.71 -14.13 -5.13
N SER A 13 -2.56 -14.78 -5.32
CA SER A 13 -2.49 -16.06 -6.02
C SER A 13 -3.13 -17.17 -5.19
N ASP A 14 -3.25 -18.36 -5.80
CA ASP A 14 -3.70 -19.58 -5.11
C ASP A 14 -2.80 -19.93 -3.90
N ASP A 15 -1.52 -19.56 -3.93
CA ASP A 15 -0.55 -19.76 -2.84
C ASP A 15 -0.56 -18.64 -1.79
N GLU A 16 -1.64 -17.85 -1.72
CA GLU A 16 -1.81 -16.70 -0.82
C GLU A 16 -0.71 -15.62 -0.96
N THR A 17 -0.10 -15.50 -2.15
CA THR A 17 0.96 -14.53 -2.43
C THR A 17 0.40 -13.30 -3.14
N PRO A 18 0.75 -12.06 -2.75
CA PRO A 18 0.27 -10.86 -3.43
C PRO A 18 0.68 -10.83 -4.91
N VAL A 19 -0.29 -10.64 -5.81
CA VAL A 19 -0.06 -10.52 -7.27
C VAL A 19 -0.42 -9.15 -7.82
N SER A 20 -1.37 -8.46 -7.19
CA SER A 20 -1.71 -7.07 -7.53
C SER A 20 -2.11 -6.29 -6.29
N VAL A 21 -1.79 -4.99 -6.27
CA VAL A 21 -2.11 -4.09 -5.15
C VAL A 21 -2.69 -2.79 -5.68
N GLU A 22 -3.83 -2.38 -5.11
CA GLU A 22 -4.50 -1.11 -5.37
C GLU A 22 -4.63 -0.33 -4.05
N TRP A 23 -4.22 0.94 -4.05
CA TRP A 23 -4.44 1.84 -2.91
C TRP A 23 -4.68 3.28 -3.36
N ASP A 24 -5.54 3.97 -2.63
CA ASP A 24 -5.72 5.41 -2.81
C ASP A 24 -4.61 6.14 -2.06
N ALA A 25 -3.60 6.62 -2.79
CA ALA A 25 -2.58 7.49 -2.23
C ALA A 25 -3.22 8.85 -1.86
N PRO A 26 -3.09 9.34 -0.61
CA PRO A 26 -3.45 10.71 -0.29
C PRO A 26 -2.58 11.65 -1.13
N ALA A 27 -3.26 12.54 -1.86
CA ALA A 27 -2.65 13.42 -2.84
C ALA A 27 -1.50 14.25 -2.26
N GLY A 28 -0.37 14.26 -2.95
CA GLY A 28 0.81 14.97 -2.48
C GLY A 28 1.94 15.10 -3.49
N LEU A 29 1.62 15.38 -4.76
CA LEU A 29 2.54 16.14 -5.61
C LEU A 29 1.72 17.27 -6.25
N PRO A 30 1.95 18.54 -5.91
CA PRO A 30 1.42 19.64 -6.69
C PRO A 30 2.12 19.59 -8.06
N SER A 31 1.44 19.08 -9.08
CA SER A 31 1.78 19.48 -10.44
C SER A 31 1.59 21.00 -10.51
N PRO A 32 2.56 21.78 -11.03
CA PRO A 32 2.43 23.22 -11.12
C PRO A 32 1.33 23.56 -12.13
N ALA A 33 0.08 23.67 -11.66
CA ALA A 33 -1.00 24.21 -12.44
C ALA A 33 -0.88 25.75 -12.47
N PRO A 34 -1.16 26.42 -13.60
CA PRO A 34 -1.12 27.87 -13.69
C PRO A 34 -2.11 28.49 -12.68
N LYS A 35 -1.70 29.56 -12.00
CA LYS A 35 -2.53 30.30 -11.06
C LYS A 35 -3.81 30.79 -11.75
N GLY A 36 -4.97 30.29 -11.32
CA GLY A 36 -6.25 30.94 -11.57
C GLY A 36 -7.41 30.03 -11.98
N ALA A 37 -7.87 29.15 -11.09
CA ALA A 37 -9.26 28.67 -11.11
C ALA A 37 -9.62 28.02 -9.76
N PRO A 38 -10.85 28.20 -9.24
CA PRO A 38 -11.31 27.48 -8.07
C PRO A 38 -11.46 26.00 -8.44
N ALA A 39 -10.58 25.16 -7.87
CA ALA A 39 -10.53 23.73 -8.18
C ALA A 39 -11.77 23.02 -7.62
N ARG A 40 -12.80 22.85 -8.45
CA ARG A 40 -13.83 21.82 -8.24
C ARG A 40 -13.09 20.49 -8.16
N ARG A 41 -13.11 19.83 -6.98
CA ARG A 41 -12.51 18.50 -6.78
C ARG A 41 -13.12 17.53 -7.77
N ALA A 42 -12.45 17.28 -8.90
CA ALA A 42 -12.81 16.22 -9.81
C ALA A 42 -12.74 14.89 -9.04
N PRO A 43 -13.71 13.97 -9.22
CA PRO A 43 -13.60 12.62 -8.66
C PRO A 43 -12.31 11.99 -9.21
N ARG A 44 -11.42 11.61 -8.29
CA ARG A 44 -10.13 11.01 -8.66
C ARG A 44 -10.40 9.68 -9.35
N ARG A 45 -9.81 9.49 -10.53
CA ARG A 45 -9.77 8.18 -11.17
C ARG A 45 -8.97 7.25 -10.24
N PRO A 46 -9.50 6.07 -9.86
CA PRO A 46 -8.70 5.07 -9.16
C PRO A 46 -7.42 4.84 -9.95
N LEU A 47 -6.28 4.84 -9.26
CA LEU A 47 -5.03 4.42 -9.91
C LEU A 47 -5.23 2.96 -10.36
N PRO A 48 -4.75 2.58 -11.55
CA PRO A 48 -4.81 1.18 -11.95
C PRO A 48 -4.09 0.32 -10.91
N PRO A 49 -4.59 -0.90 -10.63
CA PRO A 49 -3.87 -1.85 -9.78
C PRO A 49 -2.44 -2.02 -10.29
N ARG A 50 -1.46 -1.96 -9.38
CA ARG A 50 -0.06 -2.19 -9.72
C ARG A 50 0.25 -3.67 -9.58
N ARG A 51 0.96 -4.22 -10.55
CA ARG A 51 1.32 -5.65 -10.54
C ARG A 51 2.53 -5.87 -9.65
N VAL A 52 2.48 -6.92 -8.83
CA VAL A 52 3.63 -7.39 -8.07
C VAL A 52 4.51 -8.22 -9.01
N VAL A 53 5.77 -7.82 -9.17
CA VAL A 53 6.74 -8.57 -9.96
C VAL A 53 7.63 -9.45 -9.12
N ASN A 54 7.83 -9.09 -7.84
CA ASN A 54 8.62 -9.89 -6.91
C ASN A 54 8.17 -9.70 -5.45
N VAL A 55 8.27 -10.77 -4.65
CA VAL A 55 8.15 -10.71 -3.20
C VAL A 55 9.56 -10.78 -2.63
N ILE A 56 10.06 -9.63 -2.18
CA ILE A 56 11.42 -9.49 -1.67
C ILE A 56 11.55 -10.19 -0.30
N ASP A 57 10.56 -9.99 0.57
CA ASP A 57 10.56 -10.61 1.91
C ASP A 57 9.13 -10.76 2.47
N ARG A 58 8.97 -11.68 3.43
CA ARG A 58 7.72 -11.94 4.17
C ARG A 58 8.02 -12.24 5.63
N TRP A 59 7.40 -11.50 6.54
CA TRP A 59 7.56 -11.73 7.98
C TRP A 59 6.24 -11.59 8.74
N ARG A 60 6.23 -12.07 9.98
CA ARG A 60 5.08 -11.92 10.90
C ARG A 60 5.50 -11.10 12.11
N CYS A 61 4.66 -10.16 12.49
CA CYS A 61 4.81 -9.41 13.73
C CYS A 61 3.66 -9.78 14.66
N ALA A 62 3.97 -10.31 15.85
CA ALA A 62 3.02 -10.73 16.87
C ALA A 62 2.73 -9.63 17.93
N GLY A 63 3.15 -8.38 17.66
CA GLY A 63 3.08 -7.29 18.63
C GLY A 63 4.15 -7.40 19.72
N ARG A 64 3.92 -6.74 20.85
CA ARG A 64 4.82 -6.72 22.01
C ARG A 64 4.21 -7.47 23.18
N TRP A 65 5.04 -8.10 24.02
CA TRP A 65 4.57 -8.94 25.13
C TRP A 65 3.75 -8.19 26.19
N TRP A 66 3.85 -6.86 26.25
CA TRP A 66 3.11 -6.01 27.18
C TRP A 66 1.85 -5.38 26.58
N GLU A 67 1.53 -5.65 25.31
CA GLU A 67 0.30 -5.17 24.71
C GLU A 67 -0.87 -6.04 25.16
N ALA A 68 -1.96 -5.41 25.58
CA ALA A 68 -3.16 -6.12 26.05
C ALA A 68 -3.87 -6.90 24.94
N ARG A 69 -3.58 -6.61 23.67
CA ARG A 69 -4.14 -7.29 22.49
C ARG A 69 -3.02 -7.84 21.64
N GLU A 70 -3.12 -9.13 21.29
CA GLU A 70 -2.21 -9.76 20.36
C GLU A 70 -2.38 -9.14 18.96
N LEU A 71 -1.35 -8.44 18.47
CA LEU A 71 -1.30 -7.92 17.11
C LEU A 71 -0.78 -9.02 16.19
N ARG A 72 -1.64 -9.61 15.36
CA ARG A 72 -1.21 -10.59 14.34
C ARG A 72 -1.14 -9.90 12.99
N ARG A 73 0.05 -9.39 12.64
CA ARG A 73 0.30 -8.75 11.34
C ARG A 73 1.21 -9.59 10.46
N GLY A 74 0.76 -9.88 9.25
CA GLY A 74 1.60 -10.49 8.21
C GLY A 74 2.11 -9.40 7.27
N TYR A 75 3.42 -9.24 7.18
CA TYR A 75 4.07 -8.23 6.37
C TYR A 75 4.68 -8.83 5.11
N TYR A 76 4.72 -8.03 4.06
CA TYR A 76 5.37 -8.31 2.79
C TYR A 76 6.18 -7.08 2.36
N LEU A 77 7.38 -7.31 1.86
CA LEU A 77 8.13 -6.34 1.08
C LEU A 77 8.04 -6.76 -0.39
N LEU A 78 7.48 -5.90 -1.22
CA LEU A 78 7.15 -6.19 -2.61
C LEU A 78 7.94 -5.27 -3.56
N GLU A 79 8.26 -5.79 -4.73
CA GLU A 79 8.65 -5.03 -5.90
C GLU A 79 7.47 -4.96 -6.88
N LEU A 80 7.18 -3.77 -7.38
CA LEU A 80 6.09 -3.51 -8.31
C LEU A 80 6.62 -3.38 -9.75
N ASP A 81 5.72 -3.48 -10.73
CA ASP A 81 6.03 -3.39 -12.15
C ASP A 81 6.61 -2.04 -12.62
N ASP A 82 6.35 -0.97 -11.87
CA ASP A 82 6.96 0.35 -12.05
C ASP A 82 8.35 0.49 -11.39
N GLY A 83 8.87 -0.58 -10.76
CA GLY A 83 10.13 -0.59 -10.02
C GLY A 83 10.03 -0.04 -8.60
N ALA A 84 8.83 0.36 -8.15
CA ALA A 84 8.60 0.80 -6.78
C ALA A 84 8.74 -0.36 -5.80
N GLN A 85 9.14 -0.04 -4.56
CA GLN A 85 9.04 -1.00 -3.45
C GLN A 85 7.89 -0.63 -2.54
N LEU A 86 7.15 -1.65 -2.10
CA LEU A 86 5.96 -1.50 -1.27
C LEU A 86 6.08 -2.35 -0.02
N GLU A 87 5.99 -1.72 1.15
CA GLU A 87 5.78 -2.41 2.42
C GLU A 87 4.28 -2.54 2.65
N LEU A 88 3.79 -3.77 2.60
CA LEU A 88 2.38 -4.13 2.73
C LEU A 88 2.19 -4.97 4.00
N PHE A 89 1.08 -4.81 4.72
CA PHE A 89 0.72 -5.75 5.78
C PHE A 89 -0.77 -6.05 5.82
N ARG A 90 -1.10 -7.24 6.32
CA ARG A 90 -2.45 -7.67 6.65
C ARG A 90 -2.63 -7.66 8.16
N GLU A 91 -3.70 -7.02 8.64
CA GLU A 91 -4.18 -7.10 10.02
C GLU A 91 -5.64 -7.57 10.01
N GLY A 92 -5.91 -8.77 10.54
CA GLY A 92 -7.21 -9.43 10.36
C GLY A 92 -7.49 -9.66 8.88
N ASP A 93 -8.60 -9.11 8.38
CA ASP A 93 -9.00 -9.20 6.96
C ASP A 93 -8.70 -7.93 6.16
N THR A 94 -8.02 -6.96 6.77
CA THR A 94 -7.73 -5.67 6.15
C THR A 94 -6.26 -5.61 5.72
N TRP A 95 -6.05 -5.18 4.47
CA TRP A 95 -4.73 -4.91 3.91
C TRP A 95 -4.37 -3.43 3.98
N TRP A 96 -3.09 -3.16 4.21
CA TRP A 96 -2.57 -1.82 4.41
C TRP A 96 -1.24 -1.64 3.70
N VAL A 97 -1.12 -0.55 2.94
CA VAL A 97 0.19 -0.05 2.50
C VAL A 97 0.80 0.74 3.64
N ALA A 98 1.88 0.22 4.22
CA ALA A 98 2.67 0.90 5.22
C ALA A 98 3.56 1.97 4.59
N ARG A 99 4.39 1.59 3.60
CA ARG A 99 5.38 2.46 2.98
C ARG A 99 5.53 2.20 1.48
N THR A 100 6.00 3.19 0.75
CA THR A 100 6.35 3.07 -0.68
C THR A 100 7.67 3.77 -0.99
N THR A 101 8.41 3.32 -2.00
CA THR A 101 9.39 4.14 -2.74
C THR A 101 8.93 4.28 -4.17
N ASP A 102 8.72 5.51 -4.60
CA ASP A 102 8.60 5.91 -5.99
C ASP A 102 9.96 6.27 -6.60
#